data_AF-A0A087HEE3-F1
#
_entry.id   AF-A0A087HEE3-F1
#
_cell.length_a   1.000
_cell.length_b   1.000
_cell.length_c   1.000
_cell.angle_alpha   90.00
_cell.angle_beta   90.00
_cell.angle_gamma   90.00
#
_symmetry.space_group_name_H-M   'P 1'
#
loop_
_entity.id
_entity.type
_entity.pdbx_description
1 polymer ?
#
loop_
_entity_poly.entity_id
_entity_poly.type
_entity_poly.pdbx_seq_one_letter_code
_entity_poly.pdbx_strand_id
1 'polypeptide(L)'
;MIPWGGVTCCLSAAALYLLGRSSGRDADILKNVTRVNQLKELAQLLELDSSKLLPFIVAVSGRVGSDSPIKCEHSGIRGVIVEETAEQHFLKHNETGSWVQDSALMLSMSKEVPWFLDDGTSRVNVVGARGATGFALTVGSEVFEESGRSLVRGTLDYLQGLKMLGVKRIERVLPTGMPLTIVGEAVKDDIGDFRIQKPDKGPFYVSPKSLDQLISNLGKWSRWYKYASMGLTVFGVFLITKHVIDHVLERRRRRELQKRVLDAAAKRSEPESEGSDGARENVQDSTKKEGAVPDLCVICLEREYNAVFVSCGHMCCCTACSSQLSSCPLCRRRIDQVVKTYRH
;
A
#
# COMPACT_ATOMS: atom_id res chain seq x y z
N MET A 1 10.04 16.76 -13.63
CA MET A 1 9.34 15.52 -13.22
C MET A 1 8.72 15.75 -11.85
N ILE A 2 7.47 15.33 -11.63
CA ILE A 2 6.72 15.54 -10.37
C ILE A 2 7.30 14.63 -9.28
N PRO A 3 7.51 15.09 -8.03
CA PRO A 3 8.00 14.26 -6.93
C PRO A 3 6.90 13.33 -6.41
N TRP A 4 6.56 12.29 -7.18
CA TRP A 4 5.49 11.34 -6.86
C TRP A 4 5.61 10.75 -5.45
N GLY A 5 6.82 10.45 -4.98
CA GLY A 5 7.04 9.93 -3.61
C GLY A 5 6.65 10.90 -2.50
N GLY A 6 6.86 12.21 -2.69
CA GLY A 6 6.43 13.21 -1.71
C GLY A 6 4.92 13.43 -1.72
N VAL A 7 4.33 13.45 -2.92
CA VAL A 7 2.88 13.59 -3.11
C VAL A 7 2.12 12.41 -2.50
N THR A 8 2.58 11.18 -2.74
CA THR A 8 1.94 9.98 -2.15
C THR A 8 2.03 9.98 -0.63
N CYS A 9 3.16 10.40 -0.04
CA CYS A 9 3.27 10.54 1.41
C CYS A 9 2.26 11.53 1.99
N CYS A 10 2.08 12.69 1.33
CA CYS A 10 1.09 13.69 1.76
C CYS A 10 -0.36 13.20 1.62
N LEU A 11 -0.67 12.46 0.55
CA LEU A 11 -2.00 11.86 0.37
C LEU A 11 -2.30 10.79 1.42
N SER A 12 -1.33 9.91 1.70
CA SER A 12 -1.43 8.92 2.77
C SER A 12 -1.58 9.58 4.14
N ALA A 13 -0.88 10.69 4.38
CA ALA A 13 -1.04 11.47 5.60
C ALA A 13 -2.47 12.01 5.74
N ALA A 14 -3.04 12.60 4.69
CA ALA A 14 -4.41 13.10 4.68
C ALA A 14 -5.43 11.97 4.95
N ALA A 15 -5.24 10.80 4.34
CA ALA A 15 -6.08 9.63 4.58
C ALA A 15 -6.02 9.18 6.06
N LEU A 16 -4.82 9.08 6.64
CA LEU A 16 -4.65 8.73 8.06
C LEU A 16 -5.24 9.80 8.99
N TYR A 17 -5.14 11.09 8.66
CA TYR A 17 -5.77 12.15 9.44
C TYR A 17 -7.29 12.01 9.45
N LEU A 18 -7.91 11.73 8.30
CA LEU A 18 -9.35 11.52 8.20
C LEU A 18 -9.81 10.30 9.01
N LEU A 19 -9.06 9.19 8.93
CA LEU A 19 -9.31 8.01 9.76
C LEU A 19 -9.18 8.35 11.26
N GLY A 20 -8.10 9.00 11.67
CA GLY A 20 -7.89 9.43 13.05
C GLY A 20 -8.97 10.39 13.57
N ARG A 21 -9.50 11.26 12.71
CA ARG A 21 -10.63 12.14 13.03
C ARG A 21 -11.93 11.36 13.17
N SER A 22 -12.19 10.38 12.30
CA SER A 22 -13.38 9.52 12.40
C SER A 22 -13.38 8.69 13.70
N SER A 23 -12.28 7.99 14.00
CA SER A 23 -12.16 7.22 15.25
C SER A 23 -12.25 8.09 16.50
N GLY A 24 -11.76 9.33 16.44
CA GLY A 24 -11.91 10.30 17.52
C GLY A 24 -13.36 10.70 17.73
N ARG A 25 -14.10 10.97 16.63
CA ARG A 25 -15.53 11.29 16.67
C ARG A 25 -16.34 10.13 17.26
N ASP A 26 -16.06 8.89 16.85
CA ASP A 26 -16.76 7.71 17.38
C ASP A 26 -16.52 7.55 18.89
N ALA A 27 -15.29 7.77 19.35
CA ALA A 27 -14.97 7.76 20.78
C ALA A 27 -15.75 8.83 21.56
N ASP A 28 -15.89 10.04 21.00
CA ASP A 28 -16.61 11.14 21.65
C ASP A 28 -18.13 10.91 21.65
N ILE A 29 -18.68 10.34 20.57
CA ILE A 29 -20.08 9.89 20.54
C ILE A 29 -20.32 8.87 21.66
N LEU A 30 -19.47 7.84 21.76
CA LEU A 30 -19.61 6.79 22.77
C LEU A 30 -19.45 7.28 24.22
N LYS A 31 -18.69 8.36 24.45
CA LYS A 31 -18.61 9.00 25.79
C LYS A 31 -19.91 9.67 26.19
N ASN A 32 -20.66 10.21 25.23
CA ASN A 32 -21.90 10.94 25.47
C ASN A 32 -23.13 10.03 25.52
N VAL A 33 -23.00 8.75 25.19
CA VAL A 33 -24.09 7.78 25.28
C VAL A 33 -24.50 7.56 26.74
N THR A 34 -25.80 7.50 26.99
CA THR A 34 -26.38 7.20 28.30
C THR A 34 -25.98 5.80 28.74
N ARG A 35 -25.24 5.72 29.85
CA ARG A 35 -24.80 4.45 30.44
C ARG A 35 -25.87 3.94 31.39
N VAL A 36 -26.31 2.71 31.19
CA VAL A 36 -27.27 2.05 32.06
C VAL A 36 -26.53 0.96 32.83
N ASN A 37 -26.38 1.16 34.14
CA ASN A 37 -25.63 0.23 34.98
C ASN A 37 -26.47 -0.98 35.39
N GLN A 38 -27.77 -0.78 35.59
CA GLN A 38 -28.75 -1.83 35.87
C GLN A 38 -29.86 -1.80 34.83
N LEU A 39 -30.13 -2.94 34.19
CA LEU A 39 -31.16 -3.05 33.14
C LEU A 39 -32.55 -2.67 33.65
N LYS A 40 -32.83 -2.81 34.96
CA LYS A 40 -34.09 -2.35 35.56
C LYS A 40 -34.30 -0.83 35.47
N GLU A 41 -33.23 -0.03 35.44
CA GLU A 41 -33.31 1.43 35.30
C GLU A 41 -33.70 1.85 33.88
N LEU A 42 -33.46 1.00 32.88
CA LEU A 42 -33.79 1.29 31.48
C LEU A 42 -35.27 1.61 31.30
N ALA A 43 -36.13 0.87 31.99
CA ALA A 43 -37.57 1.07 31.97
C ALA A 43 -37.96 2.48 32.42
N GLN A 44 -37.39 2.95 33.54
CA GLN A 44 -37.67 4.27 34.09
C GLN A 44 -37.16 5.38 33.17
N LEU A 45 -35.97 5.20 32.58
CA LEU A 45 -35.38 6.18 31.67
C LEU A 45 -36.18 6.32 30.37
N LEU A 46 -36.66 5.21 29.81
CA LEU A 46 -37.49 5.24 28.60
C LEU A 46 -38.84 5.90 28.83
N GLU A 47 -39.46 5.70 30.00
CA GLU A 47 -40.74 6.34 30.36
C GLU A 47 -40.58 7.86 30.53
N LEU A 48 -39.45 8.32 31.06
CA LEU A 48 -39.11 9.75 31.16
C LEU A 48 -38.85 10.40 29.78
N ASP A 49 -38.23 9.65 28.86
CA ASP A 49 -37.83 10.15 27.54
C ASP A 49 -38.84 9.88 26.41
N SER A 50 -40.00 9.28 26.73
CA SER A 50 -41.08 8.94 25.78
C SER A 50 -41.65 10.13 24.98
N SER A 51 -41.26 11.37 25.32
CA SER A 51 -41.69 12.61 24.66
C SER A 51 -40.72 13.14 23.58
N LYS A 52 -39.56 12.49 23.35
CA LYS A 52 -38.52 13.01 22.45
C LYS A 52 -38.59 12.42 21.03
N LEU A 53 -38.38 13.27 20.04
CA LEU A 53 -38.33 12.95 18.60
C LEU A 53 -37.02 12.27 18.14
N LEU A 54 -36.12 11.92 19.07
CA LEU A 54 -34.78 11.39 18.76
C LEU A 54 -34.61 9.98 19.31
N PRO A 55 -33.85 9.10 18.61
CA PRO A 55 -33.59 7.75 19.07
C PRO A 55 -32.87 7.78 20.41
N PHE A 56 -33.41 7.08 21.42
CA PHE A 56 -32.81 7.01 22.74
C PHE A 56 -31.68 5.97 22.75
N ILE A 57 -30.46 6.45 22.52
CA ILE A 57 -29.27 5.60 22.44
C ILE A 57 -28.71 5.36 23.83
N VAL A 58 -28.57 4.08 24.18
CA VAL A 58 -28.06 3.62 25.47
C VAL A 58 -26.91 2.65 25.30
N ALA A 59 -26.07 2.58 26.33
CA ALA A 59 -25.07 1.55 26.49
C ALA A 59 -25.47 0.65 27.66
N VAL A 60 -25.71 -0.63 27.37
CA VAL A 60 -26.06 -1.65 28.38
C VAL A 60 -25.01 -2.74 28.38
N SER A 61 -24.90 -3.45 29.51
CA SER A 61 -24.08 -4.66 29.60
C SER A 61 -24.87 -5.77 30.29
N GLY A 62 -24.64 -7.00 29.88
CA GLY A 62 -25.31 -8.17 30.44
C GLY A 62 -24.75 -9.47 29.90
N ARG A 63 -25.32 -10.58 30.32
CA ARG A 63 -25.01 -11.91 29.82
C ARG A 63 -26.01 -12.32 28.77
N VAL A 64 -25.53 -12.93 27.70
CA VAL A 64 -26.39 -13.48 26.63
C VAL A 64 -27.28 -14.57 27.20
N GLY A 65 -28.60 -14.43 27.04
CA GLY A 65 -29.61 -15.41 27.43
C GLY A 65 -30.60 -15.67 26.30
N SER A 66 -31.24 -16.83 26.34
CA SER A 66 -32.36 -17.19 25.45
C SER A 66 -33.17 -18.29 26.12
N ASP A 67 -34.49 -18.29 25.90
CA ASP A 67 -35.38 -19.34 26.38
C ASP A 67 -35.31 -20.61 25.52
N SER A 68 -34.77 -20.50 24.29
CA SER A 68 -34.66 -21.60 23.32
C SER A 68 -33.27 -21.64 22.63
N PRO A 69 -32.17 -21.79 23.39
CA PRO A 69 -30.83 -21.74 22.83
C PRO A 69 -30.56 -22.90 21.87
N ILE A 70 -29.85 -22.62 20.79
CA ILE A 70 -29.41 -23.61 19.81
C ILE A 70 -28.24 -24.39 20.41
N LYS A 71 -28.29 -25.72 20.37
CA LYS A 71 -27.17 -26.59 20.72
C LYS A 71 -26.38 -26.89 19.45
N CYS A 72 -25.11 -26.50 19.41
CA CYS A 72 -24.22 -26.81 18.31
C CYS A 72 -23.97 -28.33 18.23
N GLU A 73 -23.88 -28.87 17.01
CA GLU A 73 -23.78 -30.31 16.77
C GLU A 73 -22.40 -30.86 17.14
N HIS A 74 -21.33 -30.15 16.76
CA HIS A 74 -19.96 -30.63 16.96
C HIS A 74 -19.37 -30.18 18.29
N SER A 75 -19.58 -28.92 18.68
CA SER A 75 -19.03 -28.37 19.94
C SER A 75 -19.88 -28.68 21.18
N GLY A 76 -21.17 -28.96 21.01
CA GLY A 76 -22.13 -29.09 22.11
C GLY A 76 -22.41 -27.78 22.87
N ILE A 77 -21.80 -26.66 22.45
CA ILE A 77 -22.01 -25.33 23.04
C ILE A 77 -23.45 -24.87 22.77
N ARG A 78 -24.05 -24.21 23.75
CA ARG A 78 -25.35 -23.56 23.60
C ARG A 78 -25.14 -22.10 23.21
N GLY A 79 -25.80 -21.67 22.14
CA GLY A 79 -25.69 -20.30 21.66
C GLY A 79 -26.99 -19.77 21.08
N VAL A 80 -27.01 -18.45 20.90
CA VAL A 80 -28.18 -17.72 20.39
C VAL A 80 -28.07 -17.42 18.90
N ILE A 81 -26.84 -17.33 18.40
CA ILE A 81 -26.50 -17.22 16.98
C ILE A 81 -25.47 -18.31 16.69
N VAL A 82 -25.75 -19.15 15.70
CA VAL A 82 -24.86 -20.20 15.21
C VAL A 82 -24.66 -20.01 13.72
N GLU A 83 -23.41 -20.06 13.29
CA GLU A 83 -22.99 -20.04 11.90
C GLU A 83 -22.16 -21.28 11.62
N GLU A 84 -22.62 -22.08 10.67
CA GLU A 84 -21.98 -23.32 10.24
C GLU A 84 -21.47 -23.13 8.83
N THR A 85 -20.16 -23.28 8.65
CA THR A 85 -19.51 -23.21 7.34
C THR A 85 -18.81 -24.53 7.03
N ALA A 86 -19.06 -25.06 5.83
CA ALA A 86 -18.36 -26.23 5.30
C ALA A 86 -17.53 -25.83 4.09
N GLU A 87 -16.21 -25.95 4.20
CA GLU A 87 -15.25 -25.68 3.14
C GLU A 87 -14.66 -26.98 2.63
N GLN A 88 -14.85 -27.27 1.35
CA GLN A 88 -14.28 -28.43 0.71
C GLN A 88 -12.85 -28.10 0.26
N HIS A 89 -11.87 -28.83 0.77
CA HIS A 89 -10.46 -28.69 0.41
C HIS A 89 -10.08 -29.72 -0.64
N PHE A 90 -9.36 -29.26 -1.67
CA PHE A 90 -8.89 -30.09 -2.77
C PHE A 90 -7.54 -29.59 -3.29
N LEU A 91 -6.84 -30.45 -4.02
CA LEU A 91 -5.69 -30.06 -4.84
C LEU A 91 -6.15 -29.92 -6.29
N LYS A 92 -5.65 -28.93 -7.00
CA LYS A 92 -5.81 -28.77 -8.44
C LYS A 92 -4.46 -28.53 -9.10
N HIS A 93 -4.32 -28.84 -10.38
CA HIS A 93 -3.15 -28.40 -11.14
C HIS A 93 -3.23 -26.89 -11.41
N ASN A 94 -2.11 -26.20 -11.20
CA ASN A 94 -1.93 -24.85 -11.75
C ASN A 94 -1.52 -24.92 -13.23
N GLU A 95 -1.38 -23.76 -13.87
CA GLU A 95 -0.98 -23.65 -15.29
C GLU A 95 0.36 -24.32 -15.61
N THR A 96 1.22 -24.53 -14.60
CA THR A 96 2.52 -25.20 -14.74
C THR A 96 2.46 -26.71 -14.47
N GLY A 97 1.27 -27.27 -14.21
CA GLY A 97 1.09 -28.69 -13.92
C GLY A 97 1.49 -29.10 -12.50
N SER A 98 1.78 -28.16 -11.60
CA SER A 98 2.04 -28.43 -10.18
C SER A 98 0.74 -28.49 -9.38
N TRP A 99 0.70 -29.35 -8.36
CA TRP A 99 -0.43 -29.43 -7.44
C TRP A 99 -0.46 -28.22 -6.51
N VAL A 100 -1.59 -27.51 -6.51
CA VAL A 100 -1.87 -26.38 -5.62
C VAL A 100 -3.12 -26.70 -4.80
N GLN A 101 -3.06 -26.44 -3.50
CA GLN A 101 -4.20 -26.57 -2.62
C GLN A 101 -5.15 -25.39 -2.78
N ASP A 102 -6.44 -25.71 -2.88
CA ASP A 102 -7.52 -24.74 -2.97
C ASP A 102 -8.70 -25.19 -2.09
N SER A 103 -9.66 -24.30 -1.87
CA SER A 103 -10.90 -24.63 -1.17
C SER A 103 -12.12 -23.96 -1.81
N ALA A 104 -13.26 -24.63 -1.70
CA ALA A 104 -14.54 -24.10 -2.13
C ALA A 104 -15.53 -24.14 -0.96
N LEU A 105 -16.20 -23.02 -0.70
CA LEU A 105 -17.28 -22.96 0.27
C LEU A 105 -18.48 -23.75 -0.27
N MET A 106 -18.84 -24.83 0.41
CA MET A 106 -19.96 -25.70 0.03
C MET A 106 -21.27 -25.26 0.68
N LEU A 107 -21.20 -24.88 1.94
CA LEU A 107 -22.37 -24.50 2.73
C LEU A 107 -21.97 -23.38 3.69
N SER A 108 -22.82 -22.37 3.79
CA SER A 108 -22.81 -21.40 4.86
C SER A 108 -24.25 -21.23 5.31
N MET A 109 -24.54 -21.69 6.53
CA MET A 109 -25.85 -21.58 7.14
C MET A 109 -25.72 -20.78 8.42
N SER A 110 -26.71 -19.95 8.70
CA SER A 110 -26.76 -19.23 9.96
C SER A 110 -28.17 -19.25 10.54
N LYS A 111 -28.23 -19.57 11.82
CA LYS A 111 -29.46 -19.65 12.61
C LYS A 111 -29.35 -18.67 13.77
N GLU A 112 -30.43 -17.94 14.01
CA GLU A 112 -30.56 -17.01 15.13
C GLU A 112 -31.92 -17.26 15.81
N VAL A 113 -31.90 -17.40 17.12
CA VAL A 113 -33.11 -17.53 17.96
C VAL A 113 -33.32 -16.25 18.76
N PRO A 114 -34.55 -15.90 19.18
CA PRO A 114 -34.77 -14.76 20.06
C PRO A 114 -33.88 -14.84 21.31
N TRP A 115 -33.24 -13.72 21.64
CA TRP A 115 -32.28 -13.65 22.73
C TRP A 115 -32.25 -12.27 23.38
N PHE A 116 -31.74 -12.25 24.62
CA PHE A 116 -31.73 -11.08 25.48
C PHE A 116 -30.39 -10.95 26.21
N LEU A 117 -30.15 -9.76 26.76
CA LEU A 117 -29.17 -9.55 27.81
C LEU A 117 -29.83 -9.61 29.17
N ASP A 118 -29.17 -10.30 30.10
CA ASP A 118 -29.58 -10.43 31.50
C ASP A 118 -28.41 -10.02 32.41
N ASP A 119 -28.65 -9.04 33.28
CA ASP A 119 -27.70 -8.58 34.30
C ASP A 119 -28.07 -9.06 35.72
N GLY A 120 -29.10 -9.89 35.84
CA GLY A 120 -29.70 -10.36 37.09
C GLY A 120 -30.82 -9.44 37.63
N THR A 121 -30.97 -8.23 37.10
CA THR A 121 -32.00 -7.26 37.53
C THR A 121 -33.20 -7.21 36.58
N SER A 122 -32.95 -7.32 35.28
CA SER A 122 -33.97 -7.32 34.23
C SER A 122 -33.43 -7.99 32.96
N ARG A 123 -34.31 -8.24 31.99
CA ARG A 123 -33.96 -8.75 30.67
C ARG A 123 -34.28 -7.73 29.59
N VAL A 124 -33.40 -7.60 28.61
CA VAL A 124 -33.61 -6.72 27.46
C VAL A 124 -33.33 -7.48 26.18
N ASN A 125 -34.33 -7.54 25.29
CA ASN A 125 -34.22 -8.24 24.01
C ASN A 125 -33.24 -7.52 23.08
N VAL A 126 -32.54 -8.26 22.24
CA VAL A 126 -31.57 -7.68 21.30
C VAL A 126 -31.96 -8.06 19.88
N VAL A 127 -31.99 -7.07 18.99
CA VAL A 127 -32.36 -7.26 17.58
C VAL A 127 -31.27 -6.73 16.66
N GLY A 128 -30.91 -7.51 15.64
CA GLY A 128 -30.04 -7.07 14.57
C GLY A 128 -28.55 -7.01 14.91
N ALA A 129 -28.10 -7.65 15.99
CA ALA A 129 -26.72 -7.59 16.48
C ALA A 129 -25.65 -7.94 15.43
N ARG A 130 -25.98 -8.78 14.44
CA ARG A 130 -25.08 -9.16 13.36
C ARG A 130 -24.61 -7.98 12.50
N GLY A 131 -25.43 -6.93 12.41
CA GLY A 131 -25.09 -5.69 11.70
C GLY A 131 -24.33 -4.68 12.56
N ALA A 132 -24.01 -5.00 13.81
CA ALA A 132 -23.35 -4.10 14.73
C ALA A 132 -21.83 -4.07 14.53
N THR A 133 -21.24 -2.91 14.79
CA THR A 133 -19.79 -2.76 14.78
C THR A 133 -19.19 -3.49 15.96
N GLY A 134 -18.14 -4.29 15.71
CA GLY A 134 -17.45 -5.06 16.75
C GLY A 134 -18.11 -6.41 17.09
N PHE A 135 -19.23 -6.75 16.44
CA PHE A 135 -19.86 -8.06 16.58
C PHE A 135 -18.95 -9.14 16.01
N ALA A 136 -18.72 -10.20 16.77
CA ALA A 136 -17.92 -11.34 16.34
C ALA A 136 -18.42 -12.62 17.01
N LEU A 137 -18.58 -13.67 16.21
CA LEU A 137 -18.86 -15.02 16.70
C LEU A 137 -17.56 -15.71 17.10
N THR A 138 -17.60 -16.39 18.24
CA THR A 138 -16.50 -17.24 18.73
C THR A 138 -16.48 -18.56 17.98
N VAL A 139 -15.30 -19.11 17.69
CA VAL A 139 -15.21 -20.44 17.08
C VAL A 139 -15.52 -21.48 18.16
N GLY A 140 -16.61 -22.22 17.97
CA GLY A 140 -17.05 -23.29 18.86
C GLY A 140 -16.41 -24.62 18.52
N SER A 141 -16.33 -24.96 17.24
CA SER A 141 -15.67 -26.17 16.74
C SER A 141 -15.05 -25.94 15.37
N GLU A 142 -13.96 -26.64 15.09
CA GLU A 142 -13.32 -26.72 13.77
C GLU A 142 -12.89 -28.17 13.55
N VAL A 143 -13.61 -28.87 12.67
CA VAL A 143 -13.39 -30.30 12.40
C VAL A 143 -13.04 -30.46 10.93
N PHE A 144 -11.92 -31.13 10.66
CA PHE A 144 -11.56 -31.55 9.31
C PHE A 144 -11.94 -33.02 9.11
N GLU A 145 -12.94 -33.26 8.27
CA GLU A 145 -13.34 -34.59 7.84
C GLU A 145 -12.51 -34.95 6.61
N GLU A 146 -11.47 -35.77 6.81
CA GLU A 146 -10.70 -36.30 5.70
C GLU A 146 -11.60 -37.09 4.74
N SER A 147 -11.36 -36.95 3.45
CA SER A 147 -12.03 -37.79 2.46
C SER A 147 -11.59 -39.24 2.70
N GLY A 148 -12.43 -40.00 3.41
CA GLY A 148 -12.14 -41.41 3.70
C GLY A 148 -11.90 -42.20 2.42
N ARG A 149 -11.04 -43.22 2.49
CA ARG A 149 -10.86 -44.25 1.44
C ARG A 149 -12.13 -45.10 1.30
N SER A 150 -13.26 -44.49 0.93
CA SER A 150 -14.46 -45.23 0.56
C SER A 150 -14.19 -45.92 -0.77
N LEU A 151 -14.01 -47.24 -0.70
CA LEU A 151 -13.73 -48.17 -1.81
C LEU A 151 -14.71 -48.07 -3.00
N VAL A 152 -15.78 -47.29 -2.91
CA VAL A 152 -16.82 -47.16 -3.94
C VAL A 152 -16.84 -45.78 -4.63
N ARG A 153 -16.09 -44.79 -4.16
CA ARG A 153 -16.04 -43.43 -4.78
C ARG A 153 -14.65 -43.00 -5.25
N GLY A 154 -13.62 -43.80 -4.97
CA GLY A 154 -12.20 -43.49 -5.23
C GLY A 154 -11.75 -43.46 -6.70
N THR A 155 -12.64 -43.67 -7.67
CA THR A 155 -12.28 -43.70 -9.10
C THR A 155 -12.88 -42.56 -9.93
N LEU A 156 -13.79 -41.75 -9.39
CA LEU A 156 -14.39 -40.64 -10.15
C LEU A 156 -13.64 -39.30 -9.97
N ASP A 157 -12.93 -39.11 -8.86
CA ASP A 157 -12.28 -37.82 -8.55
C ASP A 157 -11.05 -37.56 -9.43
N TYR A 158 -10.39 -38.61 -9.93
CA TYR A 158 -9.23 -38.46 -10.83
C TYR A 158 -9.59 -38.01 -12.25
N LEU A 159 -10.87 -38.03 -12.62
CA LEU A 159 -11.31 -37.73 -13.99
C LEU A 159 -11.36 -36.23 -14.31
N GLN A 160 -11.16 -35.33 -13.32
CA GLN A 160 -11.27 -33.88 -13.51
C GLN A 160 -10.01 -33.08 -13.08
N GLY A 161 -8.88 -33.72 -12.79
CA GLY A 161 -7.65 -33.02 -12.37
C GLY A 161 -7.73 -32.37 -10.98
N LEU A 162 -8.68 -32.83 -10.15
CA LEU A 162 -8.88 -32.41 -8.78
C LEU A 162 -8.64 -33.60 -7.84
N LYS A 163 -7.91 -33.40 -6.75
CA LYS A 163 -7.75 -34.41 -5.70
C LYS A 163 -8.39 -33.91 -4.42
N MET A 164 -9.49 -34.53 -4.03
CA MET A 164 -10.21 -34.19 -2.81
C MET A 164 -9.39 -34.52 -1.56
N LEU A 165 -9.25 -33.55 -0.65
CA LEU A 165 -8.54 -33.74 0.63
C LEU A 165 -9.53 -34.03 1.76
N GLY A 166 -10.64 -33.29 1.80
CA GLY A 166 -11.61 -33.39 2.88
C GLY A 166 -12.53 -32.18 2.95
N VAL A 167 -13.38 -32.16 3.97
CA VAL A 167 -14.28 -31.05 4.25
C VAL A 167 -13.95 -30.49 5.63
N LYS A 168 -13.65 -29.20 5.68
CA LYS A 168 -13.46 -28.44 6.90
C LYS A 168 -14.80 -27.86 7.34
N ARG A 169 -15.32 -28.31 8.48
CA ARG A 169 -16.52 -27.78 9.11
C ARG A 169 -16.12 -26.84 10.25
N ILE A 170 -16.62 -25.62 10.23
CA ILE A 170 -16.40 -24.62 11.27
C ILE A 170 -17.76 -24.21 11.83
N GLU A 171 -17.92 -24.34 13.14
CA GLU A 171 -19.06 -23.79 13.87
C GLU A 171 -18.61 -22.52 14.59
N ARG A 172 -19.26 -21.40 14.29
CA ARG A 172 -19.09 -20.14 15.02
C ARG A 172 -20.36 -19.86 15.81
N VAL A 173 -20.22 -19.48 17.07
CA VAL A 173 -21.33 -19.35 18.01
C VAL A 173 -21.23 -18.08 18.84
N LEU A 174 -22.37 -17.48 19.15
CA LEU A 174 -22.52 -16.54 20.26
C LEU A 174 -23.06 -17.30 21.48
N PRO A 175 -22.17 -17.69 22.43
CA PRO A 175 -22.56 -18.59 23.50
C PRO A 175 -23.46 -17.92 24.54
N THR A 176 -24.39 -18.69 25.10
CA THR A 176 -25.18 -18.27 26.27
C THR A 176 -24.25 -18.05 27.47
N GLY A 177 -24.52 -17.03 28.28
CA GLY A 177 -23.73 -16.64 29.44
C GLY A 177 -22.55 -15.71 29.14
N MET A 178 -22.24 -15.48 27.86
CA MET A 178 -21.17 -14.58 27.44
C MET A 178 -21.47 -13.14 27.86
N PRO A 179 -20.54 -12.44 28.54
CA PRO A 179 -20.73 -11.03 28.82
C PRO A 179 -20.61 -10.24 27.52
N LEU A 180 -21.59 -9.38 27.27
CA LEU A 180 -21.62 -8.46 26.15
C LEU A 180 -21.98 -7.05 26.62
N THR A 181 -21.42 -6.08 25.92
CA THR A 181 -21.81 -4.67 25.99
C THR A 181 -22.42 -4.30 24.64
N ILE A 182 -23.59 -3.67 24.68
CA ILE A 182 -24.33 -3.24 23.51
C ILE A 182 -24.59 -1.75 23.59
N VAL A 183 -24.30 -1.05 22.50
CA VAL A 183 -24.67 0.35 22.28
C VAL A 183 -25.66 0.39 21.14
N GLY A 184 -26.87 0.87 21.39
CA GLY A 184 -27.93 0.90 20.39
C GLY A 184 -29.14 1.70 20.86
N GLU A 185 -30.16 1.74 20.03
CA GLU A 185 -31.42 2.40 20.36
C GLU A 185 -32.26 1.49 21.25
N ALA A 186 -32.69 2.01 22.40
CA ALA A 186 -33.65 1.31 23.24
C ALA A 186 -35.08 1.72 22.86
N VAL A 187 -35.92 0.73 22.64
CA VAL A 187 -37.33 0.90 22.25
C VAL A 187 -38.20 0.02 23.14
N LYS A 188 -39.37 0.55 23.53
CA LYS A 188 -40.41 -0.21 24.21
C LYS A 188 -41.37 -0.75 23.14
N ASP A 189 -41.58 -2.05 23.11
CA ASP A 189 -42.58 -2.70 22.26
C ASP A 189 -44.00 -2.38 22.72
N ASP A 190 -44.97 -2.60 21.83
CA ASP A 190 -46.41 -2.44 22.12
C ASP A 190 -46.88 -3.35 23.27
N ILE A 191 -46.16 -4.46 23.50
CA ILE A 191 -46.41 -5.43 24.57
C ILE A 191 -45.83 -4.95 25.92
N GLY A 192 -45.01 -3.89 25.91
CA GLY A 192 -44.35 -3.33 27.08
C GLY A 192 -42.94 -3.88 27.35
N ASP A 193 -42.47 -4.82 26.53
CA ASP A 193 -41.10 -5.35 26.59
C ASP A 193 -40.07 -4.37 26.03
N PHE A 194 -38.86 -4.43 26.56
CA PHE A 194 -37.76 -3.57 26.15
C PHE A 194 -36.85 -4.31 25.18
N ARG A 195 -36.54 -3.67 24.05
CA ARG A 195 -35.55 -4.18 23.08
C ARG A 195 -34.52 -3.12 22.74
N ILE A 196 -33.33 -3.60 22.39
CA ILE A 196 -32.27 -2.78 21.81
C ILE A 196 -32.10 -3.18 20.36
N GLN A 197 -32.14 -2.18 19.48
CA GLN A 197 -32.07 -2.35 18.04
C GLN A 197 -31.06 -1.39 17.42
N LYS A 198 -30.82 -1.58 16.12
CA LYS A 198 -30.00 -0.67 15.33
C LYS A 198 -30.73 0.67 15.16
N PRO A 199 -30.15 1.82 15.56
CA PRO A 199 -30.71 3.14 15.31
C PRO A 199 -30.68 3.48 13.81
N ASP A 200 -31.66 4.28 13.36
CA ASP A 200 -31.65 4.90 12.02
C ASP A 200 -30.44 5.81 11.84
N LYS A 201 -30.07 6.54 12.90
CA LYS A 201 -28.89 7.41 12.95
C LYS A 201 -28.20 7.24 14.30
N GLY A 202 -26.96 6.78 14.27
CA GLY A 202 -26.14 6.70 15.47
C GLY A 202 -25.23 5.47 15.51
N PRO A 203 -24.44 5.34 16.58
CA PRO A 203 -23.58 4.20 16.79
C PRO A 203 -24.41 2.94 17.09
N PHE A 204 -24.01 1.82 16.49
CA PHE A 204 -24.51 0.50 16.86
C PHE A 204 -23.33 -0.43 17.07
N TYR A 205 -23.09 -0.82 18.32
CA TYR A 205 -21.97 -1.68 18.71
C TYR A 205 -22.47 -2.86 19.51
N VAL A 206 -21.90 -4.04 19.25
CA VAL A 206 -22.08 -5.24 20.08
C VAL A 206 -20.70 -5.82 20.25
N SER A 207 -20.18 -5.85 21.47
CA SER A 207 -18.81 -6.33 21.72
C SER A 207 -18.71 -7.02 23.07
N PRO A 208 -17.82 -8.02 23.23
CA PRO A 208 -17.48 -8.56 24.54
C PRO A 208 -16.64 -7.61 25.41
N LYS A 209 -16.14 -6.51 24.83
CA LYS A 209 -15.36 -5.50 25.55
C LYS A 209 -16.28 -4.49 26.23
N SER A 210 -15.87 -4.01 27.40
CA SER A 210 -16.61 -2.95 28.09
C SER A 210 -16.60 -1.64 27.30
N LEU A 211 -17.59 -0.78 27.56
CA LEU A 211 -17.71 0.53 26.91
C LEU A 211 -16.43 1.38 27.11
N ASP A 212 -15.86 1.37 28.31
CA ASP A 212 -14.63 2.13 28.59
C ASP A 212 -13.42 1.58 27.81
N GLN A 213 -13.33 0.26 27.63
CA GLN A 213 -12.30 -0.34 26.78
C GLN A 213 -12.49 0.05 25.31
N LEU A 214 -13.73 0.11 24.83
CA LEU A 214 -14.04 0.53 23.46
C LEU A 214 -13.62 2.00 23.23
N ILE A 215 -14.02 2.90 24.13
CA ILE A 215 -13.66 4.33 24.10
C ILE A 215 -12.14 4.51 24.16
N SER A 216 -11.47 3.80 25.09
CA SER A 216 -10.02 3.88 25.26
C SER A 216 -9.28 3.41 24.01
N ASN A 217 -9.72 2.31 23.40
CA ASN A 217 -9.11 1.79 22.17
C ASN A 217 -9.28 2.76 20.99
N LEU A 218 -10.50 3.28 20.76
CA LEU A 218 -10.74 4.27 19.71
C LEU A 218 -9.92 5.55 19.93
N GLY A 219 -9.78 5.99 21.18
CA GLY A 219 -8.93 7.12 21.54
C GLY A 219 -7.45 6.88 21.25
N LYS A 220 -6.92 5.69 21.55
CA LYS A 220 -5.53 5.30 21.22
C LYS A 220 -5.29 5.28 19.71
N TRP A 221 -6.19 4.65 18.95
CA TRP A 221 -6.13 4.64 17.49
C TRP A 221 -6.21 6.04 16.89
N SER A 222 -7.11 6.89 17.39
CA SER A 222 -7.20 8.30 16.96
C SER A 222 -5.89 9.05 17.16
N ARG A 223 -5.23 8.91 18.32
CA ARG A 223 -3.92 9.53 18.60
C ARG A 223 -2.84 8.96 17.69
N TRP A 224 -2.78 7.64 17.54
CA TRP A 224 -1.82 6.98 16.67
C TRP A 224 -1.92 7.47 15.22
N TYR A 225 -3.14 7.50 14.65
CA TYR A 225 -3.38 7.99 13.30
C TYR A 225 -2.99 9.47 13.13
N LYS A 226 -3.25 10.33 14.14
CA LYS A 226 -2.81 11.73 14.11
C LYS A 226 -1.29 11.85 14.08
N TYR A 227 -0.58 11.09 14.92
CA TYR A 227 0.88 11.11 14.94
C TYR A 227 1.48 10.55 13.64
N ALA A 228 0.94 9.44 13.13
CA ALA A 228 1.37 8.85 11.86
C ALA A 228 1.13 9.81 10.68
N SER A 229 -0.03 10.48 10.64
CA SER A 229 -0.30 11.55 9.67
C SER A 229 0.73 12.66 9.77
N MET A 230 1.02 13.17 10.98
CA MET A 230 1.98 14.24 11.17
C MET A 230 3.38 13.82 10.68
N GLY A 231 3.83 12.61 11.02
CA GLY A 231 5.10 12.07 10.53
C GLY A 231 5.17 12.00 8.99
N LEU A 232 4.14 11.47 8.34
CA LEU A 232 4.08 11.39 6.88
C LEU A 232 4.00 12.77 6.21
N THR A 233 3.34 13.76 6.83
CA THR A 233 3.35 15.13 6.29
C THR A 233 4.74 15.75 6.31
N VAL A 234 5.47 15.62 7.43
CA VAL A 234 6.84 16.15 7.56
C VAL A 234 7.76 15.48 6.54
N PHE A 235 7.68 14.16 6.42
CA PHE A 235 8.50 13.41 5.46
C PHE A 235 8.13 13.74 4.00
N GLY A 236 6.84 13.84 3.68
CA GLY A 236 6.37 14.20 2.34
C GLY A 236 6.82 15.61 1.92
N VAL A 237 6.67 16.59 2.81
CA VAL A 237 7.14 17.97 2.57
C VAL A 237 8.66 18.00 2.40
N PHE A 238 9.42 17.22 3.19
CA PHE A 238 10.86 17.12 3.03
C PHE A 238 11.26 16.59 1.64
N LEU A 239 10.62 15.51 1.15
CA LEU A 239 10.90 14.96 -0.18
C LEU A 239 10.59 15.96 -1.31
N ILE A 240 9.45 16.65 -1.21
CA ILE A 240 9.07 17.70 -2.19
C ILE A 240 10.09 18.83 -2.16
N THR A 241 10.45 19.32 -0.97
CA THR A 241 11.40 20.42 -0.79
C THR A 241 12.78 20.06 -1.34
N LYS A 242 13.28 18.85 -1.03
CA LYS A 242 14.55 18.34 -1.59
C LYS A 242 14.51 18.32 -3.11
N HIS A 243 13.45 17.75 -3.69
CA HIS A 243 13.31 17.66 -5.15
C HIS A 243 13.25 19.04 -5.82
N VAL A 244 12.58 20.01 -5.19
CA VAL A 244 12.53 21.39 -5.67
C VAL A 244 13.91 22.05 -5.58
N ILE A 245 14.64 21.87 -4.47
CA ILE A 245 16.00 22.41 -4.31
C ILE A 245 16.93 21.84 -5.38
N ASP A 246 16.97 20.52 -5.56
CA ASP A 246 17.82 19.86 -6.56
C ASP A 246 17.48 20.38 -7.96
N HIS A 247 16.19 20.50 -8.28
CA HIS A 247 15.75 21.02 -9.57
C HIS A 247 16.12 22.50 -9.79
N VAL A 248 16.03 23.34 -8.75
CA VAL A 248 16.43 24.75 -8.82
C VAL A 248 17.94 24.88 -8.96
N LEU A 249 18.72 24.10 -8.22
CA LEU A 249 20.18 24.09 -8.30
C LEU A 249 20.67 23.64 -9.68
N GLU A 250 20.10 22.57 -10.24
CA GLU A 250 20.39 22.15 -11.61
C GLU A 250 20.05 23.23 -12.64
N ARG A 251 18.89 23.89 -12.48
CA ARG A 251 18.46 24.95 -13.38
C ARG A 251 19.36 26.19 -13.29
N ARG A 252 19.82 26.54 -12.07
CA ARG A 252 20.82 27.61 -11.87
C ARG A 252 22.15 27.27 -12.54
N ARG A 253 22.68 26.06 -12.33
CA ARG A 253 23.92 25.58 -12.98
C ARG A 253 23.83 25.62 -14.51
N ARG A 254 22.71 25.18 -15.09
CA ARG A 254 22.48 25.25 -16.55
C ARG A 254 22.48 26.69 -17.07
N ARG A 255 21.84 27.63 -16.36
CA ARG A 255 21.85 29.06 -16.72
C ARG A 255 23.24 29.67 -16.63
N GLU A 256 23.99 29.35 -15.59
CA GLU A 256 25.38 29.80 -15.44
C GLU A 256 26.27 29.27 -16.56
N LEU A 257 26.14 27.98 -16.91
CA LEU A 257 26.88 27.39 -18.02
C LEU A 257 26.51 28.04 -19.37
N GLN A 258 25.22 28.22 -19.65
CA GLN A 258 24.76 28.91 -20.86
C GLN A 258 25.30 30.34 -20.95
N LYS A 259 25.29 31.09 -19.83
CA LYS A 259 25.87 32.43 -19.78
C LYS A 259 27.36 32.41 -20.10
N ARG A 260 28.14 31.50 -19.49
CA ARG A 260 29.58 31.35 -19.79
C ARG A 260 29.86 31.00 -21.25
N VAL A 261 29.02 30.16 -21.86
CA VAL A 261 29.14 29.79 -23.29
C VAL A 261 28.84 30.99 -24.19
N LEU A 262 27.80 31.78 -23.88
CA LEU A 262 27.45 32.99 -24.63
C LEU A 262 28.52 34.07 -24.50
N ASP A 263 29.04 34.32 -23.29
CA ASP A 263 30.12 35.28 -23.05
C ASP A 263 31.40 34.89 -23.80
N ALA A 264 31.72 33.58 -23.87
CA ALA A 264 32.85 33.06 -24.64
C ALA A 264 32.64 33.17 -26.16
N ALA A 265 31.40 33.03 -26.64
CA ALA A 265 31.06 33.24 -28.04
C ALA A 265 31.14 34.72 -28.44
N ALA A 266 30.68 35.64 -27.58
CA ALA A 266 30.74 37.09 -27.81
C ALA A 266 32.19 37.61 -27.90
N LYS A 267 33.09 37.11 -27.04
CA LYS A 267 34.53 37.44 -27.11
C LYS A 267 35.23 36.96 -28.38
N ARG A 268 34.69 35.94 -29.06
CA ARG A 268 35.21 35.47 -30.36
C ARG A 268 34.72 36.31 -31.54
N SER A 269 33.71 37.15 -31.35
CA SER A 269 33.10 37.95 -32.41
C SER A 269 33.50 39.43 -32.43
N GLU A 270 34.37 39.90 -31.53
CA GLU A 270 35.00 41.22 -31.66
C GLU A 270 36.18 41.12 -32.64
N PRO A 271 36.13 41.77 -33.82
CA PRO A 271 37.28 41.90 -34.70
C PRO A 271 38.19 43.01 -34.19
N GLU A 272 39.49 42.72 -34.18
CA GLU A 272 40.60 43.65 -33.98
C GLU A 272 40.36 45.00 -34.68
N SER A 273 40.22 46.08 -33.90
CA SER A 273 40.32 47.45 -34.41
C SER A 273 41.18 48.30 -33.47
N GLU A 274 42.15 48.98 -34.07
CA GLU A 274 43.05 50.06 -33.55
C GLU A 274 44.36 49.58 -32.90
N GLY A 275 45.60 49.90 -33.34
CA GLY A 275 46.16 50.72 -34.41
C GLY A 275 47.72 50.82 -34.25
N SER A 276 48.42 51.08 -35.38
CA SER A 276 49.80 51.61 -35.67
C SER A 276 50.81 51.89 -34.52
N ASP A 277 52.13 51.73 -34.63
CA ASP A 277 53.10 51.88 -35.73
C ASP A 277 54.48 51.23 -35.42
N GLY A 278 55.19 50.78 -36.48
CA GLY A 278 56.66 50.95 -36.58
C GLY A 278 57.60 49.73 -36.49
N ALA A 279 57.89 49.09 -37.64
CA ALA A 279 59.23 48.81 -38.19
C ALA A 279 59.34 47.46 -38.97
N ARG A 280 59.59 47.63 -40.28
CA ARG A 280 60.17 46.74 -41.33
C ARG A 280 61.05 45.60 -40.77
N GLU A 281 61.11 44.36 -41.29
CA GLU A 281 61.14 43.89 -42.68
C GLU A 281 61.04 42.33 -42.72
N ASN A 282 60.19 41.76 -43.59
CA ASN A 282 60.46 40.62 -44.51
C ASN A 282 59.18 39.84 -44.93
N VAL A 283 58.68 40.23 -46.11
CA VAL A 283 58.27 39.42 -47.30
C VAL A 283 58.66 37.93 -47.17
N GLN A 284 57.87 36.87 -47.40
CA GLN A 284 56.61 36.51 -48.06
C GLN A 284 56.13 35.23 -47.33
N ASP A 285 54.85 34.96 -47.10
CA ASP A 285 54.03 34.16 -48.01
C ASP A 285 52.57 34.20 -47.57
N SER A 286 51.69 34.30 -48.55
CA SER A 286 50.26 34.50 -48.37
C SER A 286 49.56 33.19 -48.68
N THR A 287 49.16 32.40 -47.69
CA THR A 287 48.02 31.50 -47.86
C THR A 287 47.31 31.16 -46.55
N LYS A 288 46.05 31.60 -46.48
CA LYS A 288 44.94 31.05 -45.69
C LYS A 288 45.09 29.57 -45.31
N LYS A 289 44.90 29.27 -44.01
CA LYS A 289 44.03 28.19 -43.46
C LYS A 289 44.13 28.19 -41.93
N GLU A 290 43.11 28.64 -41.21
CA GLU A 290 42.14 27.75 -40.55
C GLU A 290 42.77 26.51 -39.90
N GLY A 291 42.92 26.53 -38.57
CA GLY A 291 42.83 25.34 -37.71
C GLY A 291 43.73 24.14 -38.06
N ALA A 292 45.04 24.35 -38.27
CA ALA A 292 45.98 23.23 -38.46
C ALA A 292 46.17 22.43 -37.16
N VAL A 293 45.47 21.30 -37.05
CA VAL A 293 45.77 20.24 -36.09
C VAL A 293 47.22 19.80 -36.33
N PRO A 294 48.10 19.73 -35.31
CA PRO A 294 49.51 19.42 -35.52
C PRO A 294 49.66 18.06 -36.19
N ASP A 295 50.60 17.94 -37.13
CA ASP A 295 50.89 16.76 -37.96
C ASP A 295 51.50 15.58 -37.17
N LEU A 296 51.02 15.37 -35.94
CA LEU A 296 51.56 14.42 -34.96
C LEU A 296 50.80 13.09 -34.99
N CYS A 297 51.52 12.03 -34.66
CA CYS A 297 50.98 10.69 -34.45
C CYS A 297 49.92 10.69 -33.34
N VAL A 298 48.71 10.23 -33.64
CA VAL A 298 47.59 10.21 -32.67
C VAL A 298 47.78 9.26 -31.49
N ILE A 299 48.80 8.38 -31.56
CA ILE A 299 49.11 7.41 -30.50
C ILE A 299 50.12 7.97 -29.52
N CYS A 300 51.27 8.43 -30.00
CA CYS A 300 52.34 8.92 -29.11
C CYS A 300 52.33 10.43 -28.93
N LEU A 301 51.71 11.20 -29.83
CA LEU A 301 51.71 12.66 -29.86
C LEU A 301 53.11 13.32 -29.82
N GLU A 302 54.18 12.53 -30.02
CA GLU A 302 55.58 12.97 -29.94
C GLU A 302 56.23 13.12 -31.33
N ARG A 303 55.86 12.26 -32.27
CA ARG A 303 56.48 12.17 -33.61
C ARG A 303 55.44 12.47 -34.67
N GLU A 304 55.88 13.07 -35.78
CA GLU A 304 55.01 13.28 -36.94
C GLU A 304 54.49 11.97 -37.51
N TYR A 305 53.26 11.98 -38.04
CA TYR A 305 52.74 10.80 -38.73
C TYR A 305 53.50 10.60 -40.04
N ASN A 306 53.95 9.37 -40.29
CA ASN A 306 54.73 9.03 -41.48
C ASN A 306 54.45 7.60 -41.96
N ALA A 307 53.32 7.02 -41.55
CA ALA A 307 52.86 5.71 -41.96
C ALA A 307 51.43 5.77 -42.51
N VAL A 308 51.18 5.07 -43.61
CA VAL A 308 49.85 4.87 -44.20
C VAL A 308 49.40 3.42 -44.07
N PHE A 309 48.15 3.21 -43.67
CA PHE A 309 47.54 1.89 -43.59
C PHE A 309 46.93 1.48 -44.94
N VAL A 310 47.51 0.50 -45.60
CA VAL A 310 47.02 -0.07 -46.86
C VAL A 310 45.70 -0.80 -46.58
N SER A 311 44.68 -0.57 -47.42
CA SER A 311 43.24 -0.94 -47.30
C SER A 311 42.31 0.17 -46.79
N CYS A 312 42.79 1.14 -46.01
CA CYS A 312 41.95 2.26 -45.55
C CYS A 312 42.52 3.65 -45.84
N GLY A 313 43.81 3.77 -46.16
CA GLY A 313 44.44 5.02 -46.61
C GLY A 313 44.68 6.06 -45.52
N HIS A 314 44.34 5.78 -44.25
CA HIS A 314 44.53 6.73 -43.17
C HIS A 314 46.01 6.88 -42.78
N MET A 315 46.44 8.14 -42.62
CA MET A 315 47.77 8.55 -42.18
C MET A 315 47.65 9.29 -40.84
N CYS A 316 47.69 8.54 -39.75
CA CYS A 316 47.51 9.11 -38.40
C CYS A 316 48.58 8.67 -37.39
N CYS A 317 49.52 7.80 -37.80
CA CYS A 317 50.51 7.23 -36.90
C CYS A 317 51.94 7.40 -37.44
N CYS A 318 52.92 7.46 -36.54
CA CYS A 318 54.32 7.26 -36.90
C CYS A 318 54.63 5.76 -37.10
N THR A 319 55.69 5.43 -37.83
CA THR A 319 56.08 4.04 -38.14
C THR A 319 56.29 3.16 -36.90
N ALA A 320 56.76 3.73 -35.80
CA ALA A 320 57.00 3.01 -34.55
C ALA A 320 55.69 2.65 -33.82
N CYS A 321 54.64 3.47 -33.94
CA CYS A 321 53.34 3.20 -33.35
C CYS A 321 52.50 2.30 -34.26
N SER A 322 52.62 2.44 -35.59
CA SER A 322 51.85 1.63 -36.54
C SER A 322 52.21 0.15 -36.50
N SER A 323 53.45 -0.23 -36.16
CA SER A 323 53.87 -1.63 -36.08
C SER A 323 53.23 -2.42 -34.94
N GLN A 324 52.66 -1.74 -33.94
CA GLN A 324 52.02 -2.35 -32.78
C GLN A 324 50.48 -2.43 -32.92
N LEU A 325 49.93 -1.98 -34.05
CA LEU A 325 48.49 -1.90 -34.27
C LEU A 325 48.01 -3.00 -35.22
N SER A 326 46.92 -3.67 -34.84
CA SER A 326 46.19 -4.63 -35.68
C SER A 326 45.01 -4.02 -36.43
N SER A 327 44.56 -2.82 -36.03
CA SER A 327 43.45 -2.09 -36.64
C SER A 327 43.71 -0.58 -36.66
N CYS A 328 43.14 0.11 -37.66
CA CYS A 328 43.30 1.55 -37.83
C CYS A 328 42.60 2.32 -36.68
N PRO A 329 43.28 3.24 -35.98
CA PRO A 329 42.68 4.01 -34.89
C PRO A 329 41.48 4.88 -35.31
N LEU A 330 41.42 5.30 -36.58
CA LEU A 330 40.36 6.17 -37.08
C LEU A 330 39.11 5.40 -37.51
N CYS A 331 39.28 4.36 -38.35
CA CYS A 331 38.16 3.65 -38.95
C CYS A 331 37.96 2.21 -38.46
N ARG A 332 38.84 1.73 -37.57
CA ARG A 332 38.83 0.38 -36.98
C ARG A 332 38.93 -0.78 -37.98
N ARG A 333 39.22 -0.51 -39.25
CA ARG A 333 39.50 -1.54 -40.27
C ARG A 333 40.81 -2.26 -39.93
N ARG A 334 40.85 -3.58 -40.13
CA ARG A 334 42.06 -4.40 -39.94
C ARG A 334 43.19 -3.88 -40.82
N ILE A 335 44.40 -3.81 -40.27
CA ILE A 335 45.59 -3.38 -41.00
C ILE A 335 46.22 -4.61 -41.66
N ASP A 336 46.25 -4.63 -42.99
CA ASP A 336 46.86 -5.72 -43.74
C ASP A 336 48.31 -5.41 -44.12
N GLN A 337 48.63 -4.13 -44.37
CA GLN A 337 49.99 -3.67 -44.67
C GLN A 337 50.17 -2.20 -44.24
N VAL A 338 51.39 -1.85 -43.84
CA VAL A 338 51.79 -0.48 -43.46
C VAL A 338 52.92 -0.02 -44.37
N VAL A 339 52.80 1.17 -44.96
CA VAL A 339 53.85 1.76 -45.82
C VAL A 339 54.35 3.05 -45.19
N LYS A 340 55.67 3.21 -45.11
CA LYS A 340 56.30 4.45 -44.66
C LYS A 340 56.29 5.48 -45.78
N THR A 341 55.81 6.68 -45.49
CA THR A 341 55.80 7.81 -46.42
C THR A 341 56.94 8.76 -46.10
N TYR A 342 57.64 9.22 -47.13
CA TYR A 342 58.65 10.27 -47.02
C TYR A 342 58.04 11.54 -47.60
N ARG A 343 57.95 12.59 -46.79
CA ARG A 343 57.61 13.95 -47.26
C ARG A 343 58.93 14.68 -47.51
N HIS A 344 58.95 15.50 -48.57
CA HIS A 344 60.12 16.25 -49.01
C HIS A 344 60.24 17.59 -48.29
#